data_AF-A0A2H3ICJ9-F1
#
_entry.id   AF-A0A2H3ICJ9-F1
#
_cell.length_a   1.000
_cell.length_b   1.000
_cell.length_c   1.000
_cell.angle_alpha   90.00
_cell.angle_beta   90.00
_cell.angle_gamma   90.00
#
_symmetry.space_group_name_H-M   'P 1'
#
loop_
_entity.id
_entity.type
_entity.pdbx_description
1 polymer ?
#
loop_
_entity_poly.entity_id
_entity_poly.type
_entity_poly.pdbx_seq_one_letter_code
_entity_poly.pdbx_strand_id
1 'polypeptide(L)'
;MATYTIRDATPSDLPQIRAINIHYILNTVLTFRQTPSPPSTIQAKYNDIKAHHLPYLVAIDTSLKHKNDDEDDSDLVLGYAYLSPYRGEMLSYASTVELTLFIHPDHQSKSIGSKLLASILQAAESVLHRGFEFGGMDDETATKVVAGENGLGVSVRNVLAVMAVDTDGPDEGDKLRRWYLERGFVERGRLKRIGFKSGRW
;
A
#
# COMPACT_ATOMS: atom_id res chain seq x y z
N MET A 1 -21.20 -16.16 7.89
CA MET A 1 -20.46 -15.34 6.90
C MET A 1 -19.41 -14.55 7.68
N ALA A 2 -18.17 -14.42 7.20
CA ALA A 2 -17.16 -13.64 7.93
C ALA A 2 -17.61 -12.17 8.01
N THR A 3 -17.85 -11.69 9.22
CA THR A 3 -18.33 -10.33 9.55
C THR A 3 -17.14 -9.39 9.67
N TYR A 4 -16.57 -9.02 8.53
CA TYR A 4 -15.54 -7.98 8.48
C TYR A 4 -16.04 -6.74 7.73
N THR A 5 -15.54 -5.58 8.14
CA THR A 5 -15.83 -4.29 7.52
C THR A 5 -14.54 -3.69 6.95
N ILE A 6 -14.67 -2.86 5.91
CA ILE A 6 -13.55 -2.08 5.37
C ILE A 6 -13.82 -0.63 5.72
N ARG A 7 -12.82 0.05 6.29
CA ARG A 7 -12.88 1.46 6.67
C ARG A 7 -11.53 2.14 6.47
N ASP A 8 -11.52 3.46 6.57
CA ASP A 8 -10.27 4.21 6.69
C ASP A 8 -9.45 3.70 7.88
N ALA A 9 -8.14 3.59 7.65
CA ALA A 9 -7.16 3.34 8.68
C ALA A 9 -7.05 4.55 9.61
N THR A 10 -6.88 4.28 10.90
CA THR A 10 -6.61 5.27 11.94
C THR A 10 -5.23 5.00 12.56
N PRO A 11 -4.65 5.95 13.31
CA PRO A 11 -3.38 5.73 14.02
C PRO A 11 -3.37 4.51 14.95
N SER A 12 -4.54 4.13 15.52
CA SER A 12 -4.65 2.95 16.38
C SER A 12 -4.48 1.62 15.64
N ASP A 13 -4.66 1.59 14.30
CA ASP A 13 -4.47 0.38 13.51
C ASP A 13 -2.98 0.12 13.17
N LEU A 14 -2.13 1.14 13.30
CA LEU A 14 -0.73 1.10 12.86
C LEU A 14 0.12 0.01 13.53
N PRO A 15 -0.06 -0.32 14.83
CA PRO A 15 0.62 -1.46 15.44
C PRO A 15 0.32 -2.80 14.73
N GLN A 16 -0.95 -3.06 14.42
CA GLN A 16 -1.38 -4.28 13.72
C GLN A 16 -0.92 -4.30 12.26
N ILE A 17 -1.04 -3.17 11.55
CA ILE A 17 -0.50 -3.00 10.19
C ILE A 17 1.00 -3.31 10.17
N ARG A 18 1.74 -2.79 11.15
CA ARG A 18 3.17 -3.04 11.30
C ARG A 18 3.46 -4.53 11.53
N ALA A 19 2.69 -5.21 12.39
CA ALA A 19 2.85 -6.64 12.65
C ALA A 19 2.66 -7.47 11.36
N ILE A 20 1.61 -7.19 10.59
CA ILE A 20 1.37 -7.80 9.28
C ILE A 20 2.55 -7.51 8.34
N ASN A 21 3.00 -6.27 8.25
CA ASN A 21 4.12 -5.89 7.39
C ASN A 21 5.42 -6.61 7.76
N ILE A 22 5.73 -6.74 9.06
CA ILE A 22 6.92 -7.44 9.56
C ILE A 22 6.89 -8.91 9.14
N HIS A 23 5.73 -9.56 9.20
CA HIS A 23 5.61 -10.94 8.71
C HIS A 23 6.05 -11.05 7.25
N TYR A 24 5.57 -10.18 6.36
CA TYR A 24 5.96 -10.21 4.95
C TYR A 24 7.43 -9.83 4.72
N ILE A 25 7.97 -8.91 5.53
CA ILE A 25 9.40 -8.54 5.50
C ILE A 25 10.29 -9.75 5.82
N LEU A 26 10.00 -10.45 6.90
CA LEU A 26 10.90 -11.48 7.41
C LEU A 26 10.72 -12.84 6.70
N ASN A 27 9.49 -13.16 6.29
CA ASN A 27 9.14 -14.51 5.89
C ASN A 27 8.85 -14.67 4.38
N THR A 28 8.87 -13.59 3.60
CA THR A 28 8.51 -13.64 2.18
C THR A 28 9.41 -12.76 1.31
N VAL A 29 9.32 -12.93 -0.02
CA VAL A 29 9.92 -12.01 -1.02
C VAL A 29 8.91 -11.02 -1.60
N LEU A 30 7.68 -10.97 -1.08
CA LEU A 30 6.62 -10.09 -1.61
C LEU A 30 6.88 -8.61 -1.35
N THR A 31 7.84 -8.29 -0.47
CA THR A 31 8.38 -6.95 -0.28
C THR A 31 9.89 -7.01 -0.23
N PHE A 32 10.57 -5.99 -0.78
CA PHE A 32 12.02 -5.90 -0.78
C PHE A 32 12.61 -5.20 0.46
N ARG A 33 11.75 -4.79 1.40
CA ARG A 33 12.20 -4.48 2.76
C ARG A 33 12.80 -5.75 3.38
N GLN A 34 13.99 -5.63 3.96
CA GLN A 34 14.70 -6.74 4.61
C GLN A 34 14.67 -6.65 6.14
N THR A 35 14.51 -5.45 6.68
CA THR A 35 14.52 -5.19 8.12
C THR A 35 13.16 -4.65 8.59
N PRO A 36 12.65 -5.11 9.76
CA PRO A 36 11.45 -4.58 10.37
C PRO A 36 11.51 -3.05 10.49
N SER A 37 10.50 -2.37 9.98
CA SER A 37 10.42 -0.91 10.11
C SER A 37 10.07 -0.54 11.56
N PRO A 38 10.66 0.50 12.15
CA PRO A 38 10.25 0.99 13.46
C PRO A 38 8.83 1.60 13.40
N PRO A 39 8.11 1.71 14.53
CA PRO A 39 6.77 2.31 14.56
C PRO A 39 6.71 3.72 13.93
N SER A 40 7.74 4.54 14.15
CA SER A 40 7.85 5.90 13.58
C SER A 40 7.84 5.92 12.05
N THR A 41 8.43 4.91 11.38
CA THR A 41 8.40 4.80 9.92
C THR A 41 6.99 4.51 9.41
N ILE A 42 6.23 3.67 10.13
CA ILE A 42 4.84 3.35 9.76
C ILE A 42 3.94 4.57 9.97
N GLN A 43 4.13 5.30 11.08
CA GLN A 43 3.44 6.56 11.35
C GLN A 43 3.77 7.63 10.31
N ALA A 44 5.04 7.80 9.95
CA ALA A 44 5.46 8.76 8.93
C ALA A 44 4.83 8.44 7.57
N LYS A 45 4.80 7.15 7.18
CA LYS A 45 4.14 6.73 5.95
C LYS A 45 2.63 6.99 5.96
N TYR A 46 1.96 6.73 7.07
CA TYR A 46 0.54 7.05 7.23
C TYR A 46 0.29 8.57 7.07
N ASN A 47 1.09 9.40 7.74
CA ASN A 47 0.98 10.86 7.66
C ASN A 47 1.25 11.37 6.24
N ASP A 48 2.26 10.84 5.57
CA ASP A 48 2.60 11.14 4.17
C ASP A 48 1.43 10.85 3.23
N ILE A 49 0.87 9.65 3.29
CA ILE A 49 -0.30 9.25 2.49
C ILE A 49 -1.49 10.19 2.72
N LYS A 50 -1.77 10.55 3.99
CA LYS A 50 -2.85 11.48 4.31
C LYS A 50 -2.56 12.91 3.84
N ALA A 51 -1.32 13.37 3.92
CA ALA A 51 -0.91 14.69 3.40
C ALA A 51 -1.04 14.79 1.87
N HIS A 52 -0.89 13.66 1.17
CA HIS A 52 -1.14 13.52 -0.26
C HIS A 52 -2.63 13.32 -0.62
N HIS A 53 -3.53 13.29 0.35
CA HIS A 53 -4.97 12.99 0.15
C HIS A 53 -5.24 11.63 -0.48
N LEU A 54 -4.37 10.65 -0.24
CA LEU A 54 -4.51 9.29 -0.78
C LEU A 54 -5.18 8.35 0.23
N PRO A 55 -5.91 7.32 -0.24
CA PRO A 55 -6.62 6.39 0.63
C PRO A 55 -5.67 5.45 1.37
N TYR A 56 -6.02 5.14 2.60
CA TYR A 56 -5.41 4.11 3.44
C TYR A 56 -6.53 3.38 4.15
N LEU A 57 -6.78 2.12 3.76
CA LEU A 57 -7.88 1.31 4.22
C LEU A 57 -7.39 0.11 5.04
N VAL A 58 -8.20 -0.30 6.01
CA VAL A 58 -8.06 -1.56 6.74
C VAL A 58 -9.33 -2.39 6.60
N ALA A 59 -9.16 -3.71 6.55
CA ALA A 59 -10.24 -4.66 6.77
C ALA A 59 -10.17 -5.12 8.23
N ILE A 60 -11.25 -4.96 8.99
CA ILE A 60 -11.32 -5.33 10.40
C ILE A 60 -12.41 -6.36 10.66
N ASP A 61 -12.17 -7.27 11.59
CA ASP A 61 -13.19 -8.15 12.15
C ASP A 61 -13.52 -7.69 13.56
N THR A 62 -14.74 -7.19 13.78
CA THR A 62 -15.17 -6.68 15.10
C THR A 62 -15.52 -7.80 16.07
N SER A 63 -15.62 -9.05 15.59
CA SER A 63 -15.88 -10.23 16.43
C SER A 63 -14.60 -10.88 16.94
N LEU A 64 -13.46 -10.56 16.31
CA LEU A 64 -12.15 -11.05 16.70
C LEU A 64 -11.36 -9.90 17.32
N LYS A 65 -10.66 -10.21 18.40
CA LYS A 65 -9.84 -9.25 19.12
C LYS A 65 -8.37 -9.50 18.83
N HIS A 66 -7.62 -8.43 18.72
CA HIS A 66 -6.18 -8.49 18.65
C HIS A 66 -5.67 -9.14 19.93
N LYS A 67 -4.97 -10.27 19.82
CA LYS A 67 -4.43 -10.97 20.99
C LYS A 67 -2.95 -10.63 21.09
N ASN A 68 -2.62 -9.74 22.03
CA ASN A 68 -1.26 -9.39 22.37
C ASN A 68 -0.93 -9.80 23.81
N ASP A 69 0.36 -9.76 24.15
CA ASP A 69 0.83 -9.92 25.53
C ASP A 69 0.36 -8.76 26.44
N ASP A 70 -0.01 -7.62 25.85
CA ASP A 70 -0.68 -6.49 26.51
C ASP A 70 -2.21 -6.57 26.32
N GLU A 71 -2.99 -6.08 27.28
CA GLU A 71 -4.48 -6.02 27.30
C GLU A 71 -5.10 -5.12 26.18
N ASP A 72 -4.73 -5.34 24.91
CA ASP A 72 -5.27 -4.62 23.76
C ASP A 72 -6.55 -5.32 23.24
N ASP A 73 -7.73 -4.86 23.67
CA ASP A 73 -9.04 -5.37 23.20
C ASP A 73 -9.51 -4.72 21.87
N SER A 74 -8.58 -4.23 21.05
CA SER A 74 -8.90 -3.68 19.73
C SER A 74 -9.40 -4.75 18.76
N ASP A 75 -10.23 -4.33 17.80
CA ASP A 75 -10.70 -5.19 16.73
C ASP A 75 -9.52 -5.69 15.88
N LEU A 76 -9.59 -6.94 15.41
CA LEU A 76 -8.52 -7.55 14.64
C LEU A 76 -8.46 -6.99 13.22
N VAL A 77 -7.31 -6.45 12.82
CA VAL A 77 -7.01 -6.06 11.45
C VAL A 77 -6.67 -7.30 10.63
N LEU A 78 -7.53 -7.63 9.67
CA LEU A 78 -7.37 -8.77 8.77
C LEU A 78 -6.48 -8.47 7.56
N GLY A 79 -6.21 -7.19 7.29
CA GLY A 79 -5.42 -6.74 6.15
C GLY A 79 -5.54 -5.25 5.95
N TYR A 80 -4.65 -4.70 5.13
CA TYR A 80 -4.62 -3.28 4.82
C TYR A 80 -4.24 -3.04 3.36
N ALA A 81 -4.64 -1.87 2.86
CA ALA A 81 -4.23 -1.38 1.56
C ALA A 81 -4.05 0.14 1.61
N TYR A 82 -3.09 0.66 0.84
CA TYR A 82 -2.95 2.10 0.65
C TYR A 82 -2.45 2.42 -0.76
N LEU A 83 -2.71 3.65 -1.20
CA LEU A 83 -2.09 4.24 -2.38
C LEU A 83 -1.01 5.22 -1.94
N SER A 84 0.10 5.25 -2.66
CA SER A 84 1.15 6.24 -2.44
C SER A 84 1.64 6.87 -3.74
N PRO A 85 2.24 8.07 -3.71
CA PRO A 85 2.71 8.72 -4.92
C PRO A 85 3.76 7.86 -5.64
N TYR A 86 3.57 7.62 -6.94
CA TYR A 86 4.61 6.98 -7.75
C TYR A 86 5.64 8.04 -8.15
N ARG A 87 6.90 7.87 -7.72
CA ARG A 87 7.97 8.88 -7.93
C ARG A 87 7.50 10.28 -7.49
N GLY A 88 7.02 10.38 -6.25
CA GLY A 88 6.23 11.51 -5.75
C GLY A 88 6.85 12.90 -5.83
N GLU A 89 8.17 12.99 -5.96
CA GLU A 89 8.94 14.23 -6.12
C GLU A 89 8.94 14.79 -7.56
N MET A 90 8.26 14.13 -8.50
CA MET A 90 8.20 14.51 -9.91
C MET A 90 6.74 14.74 -10.33
N LEU A 91 6.33 16.00 -10.51
CA LEU A 91 4.93 16.35 -10.77
C LEU A 91 4.34 15.73 -12.04
N SER A 92 5.17 15.39 -13.02
CA SER A 92 4.71 14.67 -14.22
C SER A 92 4.13 13.28 -13.92
N TYR A 93 4.43 12.71 -12.74
CA TYR A 93 3.83 11.46 -12.25
C TYR A 93 2.66 11.69 -11.28
N ALA A 94 2.23 12.94 -11.03
CA ALA A 94 1.21 13.23 -10.02
C ALA A 94 -0.14 12.54 -10.27
N SER A 95 -0.49 12.18 -11.50
CA SER A 95 -1.72 11.40 -11.78
C SER A 95 -1.54 9.88 -11.63
N THR A 96 -0.38 9.40 -11.17
CA THR A 96 -0.03 7.99 -11.03
C THR A 96 0.32 7.67 -9.58
N VAL A 97 -0.28 6.60 -9.07
CA VAL A 97 -0.08 6.12 -7.69
C VAL A 97 0.29 4.65 -7.70
N GLU A 98 0.97 4.20 -6.65
CA GLU A 98 1.35 2.81 -6.44
C GLU A 98 0.52 2.19 -5.30
N LEU A 99 0.02 0.98 -5.57
CA LEU A 99 -0.78 0.18 -4.64
C LEU A 99 0.12 -0.66 -3.74
N THR A 100 -0.15 -0.60 -2.43
CA THR A 100 0.28 -1.62 -1.47
C THR A 100 -0.94 -2.32 -0.91
N LEU A 101 -0.91 -3.66 -0.84
CA LEU A 101 -1.98 -4.48 -0.27
C LEU A 101 -1.39 -5.72 0.40
N PHE A 102 -1.68 -5.92 1.69
CA PHE A 102 -1.28 -7.11 2.43
C PHE A 102 -2.41 -7.63 3.31
N ILE A 103 -2.49 -8.95 3.45
CA ILE A 103 -3.49 -9.65 4.27
C ILE A 103 -2.80 -10.30 5.45
N HIS A 104 -3.45 -10.30 6.62
CA HIS A 104 -2.95 -11.01 7.79
C HIS A 104 -2.67 -12.48 7.43
N PRO A 105 -1.50 -13.04 7.79
CA PRO A 105 -1.07 -14.37 7.34
C PRO A 105 -2.09 -15.47 7.60
N ASP A 106 -2.75 -15.45 8.77
CA ASP A 106 -3.74 -16.46 9.16
C ASP A 106 -5.16 -16.25 8.57
N HIS A 107 -5.36 -15.16 7.80
CA HIS A 107 -6.67 -14.79 7.25
C HIS A 107 -6.66 -14.68 5.71
N GLN A 108 -5.66 -15.26 5.06
CA GLN A 108 -5.59 -15.32 3.59
C GLN A 108 -6.72 -16.17 2.96
N SER A 109 -6.93 -16.01 1.65
CA SER A 109 -7.89 -16.78 0.83
C SER A 109 -9.37 -16.68 1.25
N LYS A 110 -9.76 -15.68 2.06
CA LYS A 110 -11.15 -15.41 2.48
C LYS A 110 -11.81 -14.24 1.72
N SER A 111 -11.37 -13.99 0.47
CA SER A 111 -11.78 -12.87 -0.39
C SER A 111 -11.50 -11.45 0.14
N ILE A 112 -10.86 -11.30 1.30
CA ILE A 112 -10.55 -10.00 1.92
C ILE A 112 -9.70 -9.14 0.98
N GLY A 113 -8.66 -9.70 0.36
CA GLY A 113 -7.82 -8.96 -0.60
C GLY A 113 -8.58 -8.47 -1.82
N SER A 114 -9.52 -9.25 -2.36
CA SER A 114 -10.36 -8.81 -3.47
C SER A 114 -11.25 -7.64 -3.07
N LYS A 115 -11.82 -7.66 -1.87
CA LYS A 115 -12.66 -6.56 -1.37
C LYS A 115 -11.84 -5.31 -1.07
N LEU A 116 -10.67 -5.44 -0.42
CA LEU A 116 -9.75 -4.32 -0.19
C LEU A 116 -9.31 -3.67 -1.51
N LEU A 117 -8.96 -4.46 -2.51
CA LEU A 117 -8.61 -3.95 -3.84
C LEU A 117 -9.77 -3.18 -4.47
N ALA A 118 -10.98 -3.75 -4.48
CA ALA A 118 -12.15 -3.06 -5.02
C ALA A 118 -12.43 -1.74 -4.29
N SER A 119 -12.43 -1.75 -2.95
CA SER A 119 -12.68 -0.55 -2.14
C SER A 119 -11.63 0.53 -2.34
N ILE A 120 -10.34 0.18 -2.45
CA ILE A 120 -9.30 1.20 -2.63
C ILE A 120 -9.29 1.79 -4.05
N LEU A 121 -9.60 0.99 -5.07
CA LEU A 121 -9.77 1.50 -6.43
C LEU A 121 -10.97 2.46 -6.52
N GLN A 122 -12.09 2.10 -5.89
CA GLN A 122 -13.25 2.99 -5.79
C GLN A 122 -12.90 4.30 -5.06
N ALA A 123 -12.15 4.22 -3.96
CA ALA A 123 -11.69 5.42 -3.25
C ALA A 123 -10.77 6.29 -4.15
N ALA A 124 -9.92 5.66 -4.97
CA ALA A 124 -9.01 6.37 -5.87
C ALA A 124 -9.74 7.24 -6.91
N GLU A 125 -10.94 6.84 -7.35
CA GLU A 125 -11.75 7.60 -8.32
C GLU A 125 -12.26 8.93 -7.74
N SER A 126 -12.34 9.04 -6.42
CA SER A 126 -12.96 10.18 -5.73
C SER A 126 -11.96 11.15 -5.10
N VAL A 127 -10.65 10.84 -5.13
CA VAL A 127 -9.62 11.70 -4.52
C VAL A 127 -8.95 12.63 -5.54
N LEU A 128 -8.58 13.82 -5.06
CA LEU A 128 -7.61 14.68 -5.72
C LEU A 128 -6.25 14.49 -5.04
N HIS A 129 -5.36 13.74 -5.70
CA HIS A 129 -4.02 13.47 -5.20
C HIS A 129 -3.19 14.75 -5.19
N ARG A 130 -2.70 15.11 -4.01
CA ARG A 130 -1.90 16.30 -3.79
C ARG A 130 -0.40 16.01 -3.96
N GLY A 131 0.00 15.59 -5.16
CA GLY A 131 1.42 15.46 -5.53
C GLY A 131 2.13 16.81 -5.48
N PHE A 132 3.44 16.83 -5.20
CA PHE A 132 4.20 18.07 -5.17
C PHE A 132 5.67 17.84 -5.56
N GLU A 133 6.33 18.90 -6.00
CA GLU A 133 7.79 18.94 -6.14
C GLU A 133 8.32 20.24 -5.56
N PHE A 134 9.63 20.33 -5.38
CA PHE A 134 10.31 21.58 -5.07
C PHE A 134 10.96 22.11 -6.36
N GLY A 135 10.58 23.31 -6.76
CA GLY A 135 11.14 24.03 -7.90
C GLY A 135 11.85 25.29 -7.45
N GLY A 136 12.70 25.85 -8.30
CA GLY A 136 13.55 27.00 -8.00
C GLY A 136 14.87 26.89 -8.77
N MET A 137 15.53 28.02 -9.03
CA MET A 137 16.87 27.99 -9.63
C MET A 137 17.96 27.79 -8.56
N ASP A 138 17.65 28.13 -7.30
CA ASP A 138 18.52 28.11 -6.13
C ASP A 138 17.69 28.00 -4.83
N ASP A 139 18.37 27.90 -3.68
CA ASP A 139 17.73 27.78 -2.37
C ASP A 139 16.94 29.04 -1.96
N GLU A 140 17.29 30.22 -2.48
CA GLU A 140 16.57 31.47 -2.20
C GLU A 140 15.23 31.54 -2.92
N THR A 141 15.14 30.94 -4.11
CA THR A 141 13.94 30.86 -4.95
C THR A 141 13.17 29.55 -4.79
N ALA A 142 13.64 28.65 -3.92
CA ALA A 142 13.02 27.35 -3.68
C ALA A 142 11.57 27.49 -3.21
N THR A 143 10.66 26.84 -3.92
CA THR A 143 9.23 26.85 -3.62
C THR A 143 8.61 25.48 -3.83
N LYS A 144 7.60 25.17 -3.01
CA LYS A 144 6.81 23.95 -3.14
C LYS A 144 5.75 24.16 -4.21
N VAL A 145 5.85 23.42 -5.31
CA VAL A 145 4.86 23.40 -6.38
C VAL A 145 3.94 22.20 -6.16
N VAL A 146 2.64 22.44 -6.04
CA VAL A 146 1.64 21.39 -5.83
C VAL A 146 0.89 21.14 -7.13
N ALA A 147 0.60 19.87 -7.43
CA ALA A 147 -0.14 19.45 -8.61
C ALA A 147 -1.55 20.06 -8.65
N GLY A 148 -2.03 20.34 -9.86
CA GLY A 148 -3.39 20.80 -10.11
C GLY A 148 -3.56 22.31 -9.98
N GLU A 149 -4.69 22.81 -10.49
CA GLU A 149 -5.02 24.23 -10.44
C GLU A 149 -5.08 24.72 -8.98
N ASN A 150 -4.37 25.81 -8.67
CA ASN A 150 -4.27 26.39 -7.33
C ASN A 150 -3.81 25.39 -6.23
N GLY A 151 -3.13 24.31 -6.60
CA GLY A 151 -2.64 23.30 -5.66
C GLY A 151 -3.73 22.42 -5.03
N LEU A 152 -4.91 22.32 -5.66
CA LEU A 152 -6.02 21.48 -5.22
C LEU A 152 -5.75 19.96 -5.38
N GLY A 153 -4.70 19.57 -6.10
CA GLY A 153 -4.40 18.20 -6.46
C GLY A 153 -4.95 17.82 -7.84
N VAL A 154 -4.64 16.60 -8.27
CA VAL A 154 -5.06 16.05 -9.56
C VAL A 154 -5.77 14.71 -9.38
N SER A 155 -6.72 14.40 -10.25
CA SER A 155 -7.37 13.09 -10.25
C SER A 155 -6.33 11.99 -10.49
N VAL A 156 -6.49 10.86 -9.79
CA VAL A 156 -5.72 9.64 -10.06
C VAL A 156 -6.18 9.08 -11.41
N ARG A 157 -5.23 8.86 -12.32
CA ARG A 157 -5.49 8.27 -13.65
C ARG A 157 -4.90 6.86 -13.80
N ASN A 158 -3.85 6.55 -13.05
CA ASN A 158 -3.17 5.27 -13.11
C ASN A 158 -2.89 4.73 -11.71
N VAL A 159 -3.23 3.47 -11.48
CA VAL A 159 -2.83 2.70 -10.30
C VAL A 159 -1.85 1.63 -10.74
N LEU A 160 -0.63 1.69 -10.23
CA LEU A 160 0.42 0.69 -10.46
C LEU A 160 0.40 -0.34 -9.34
N ALA A 161 0.37 -1.61 -9.71
CA ALA A 161 0.65 -2.72 -8.80
C ALA A 161 2.02 -3.28 -9.15
N VAL A 162 3.02 -3.00 -8.32
CA VAL A 162 4.36 -3.59 -8.44
C VAL A 162 4.40 -4.84 -7.56
N MET A 163 4.55 -6.00 -8.18
CA MET A 163 4.63 -7.27 -7.47
C MET A 163 5.99 -7.92 -7.68
N ALA A 164 6.56 -8.44 -6.59
CA ALA A 164 7.68 -9.37 -6.68
C ALA A 164 7.16 -10.74 -7.15
N VAL A 165 7.94 -11.42 -7.99
CA VAL A 165 7.63 -12.76 -8.48
C VAL A 165 8.63 -13.72 -7.87
N ASP A 166 8.16 -14.66 -7.05
CA ASP A 166 8.98 -15.76 -6.55
C ASP A 166 8.95 -16.90 -7.57
N THR A 167 9.93 -16.94 -8.48
CA THR A 167 9.96 -17.92 -9.57
C THR A 167 10.22 -19.34 -9.10
N ASP A 168 10.76 -19.51 -7.89
CA ASP A 168 10.98 -20.83 -7.29
C ASP A 168 9.75 -21.32 -6.49
N GLY A 169 8.74 -20.46 -6.34
CA GLY A 169 7.50 -20.75 -5.64
C GLY A 169 6.49 -21.53 -6.50
N PRO A 170 5.33 -21.90 -5.90
CA PRO A 170 4.24 -22.52 -6.65
C PRO A 170 3.82 -21.67 -7.85
N ASP A 171 3.53 -22.31 -8.98
CA ASP A 171 3.07 -21.65 -10.21
C ASP A 171 4.06 -20.59 -10.74
N GLU A 172 5.37 -20.75 -10.44
CA GLU A 172 6.43 -19.81 -10.80
C GLU A 172 6.14 -18.35 -10.35
N GLY A 173 5.32 -18.20 -9.30
CA GLY A 173 4.87 -16.92 -8.78
C GLY A 173 3.83 -16.19 -9.64
N ASP A 174 3.27 -16.82 -10.67
CA ASP A 174 2.33 -16.18 -11.62
C ASP A 174 0.92 -15.99 -11.05
N LYS A 175 0.56 -16.70 -9.98
CA LYS A 175 -0.77 -16.63 -9.35
C LYS A 175 -1.25 -15.21 -9.04
N LEU A 176 -0.38 -14.37 -8.45
CA LEU A 176 -0.76 -13.00 -8.10
C LEU A 176 -0.91 -12.11 -9.35
N ARG A 177 -0.12 -12.38 -10.40
CA ARG A 177 -0.25 -11.70 -11.69
C ARG A 177 -1.61 -12.02 -12.32
N ARG A 178 -2.00 -13.29 -12.40
CA ARG A 178 -3.32 -13.70 -12.92
C ARG A 178 -4.46 -13.09 -12.11
N TRP A 179 -4.33 -13.05 -10.79
CA TRP A 179 -5.30 -12.41 -9.90
C TRP A 179 -5.51 -10.91 -10.21
N TYR A 180 -4.45 -10.17 -10.54
CA TYR A 180 -4.55 -8.78 -11.01
C TYR A 180 -5.20 -8.67 -12.39
N LEU A 181 -4.81 -9.54 -13.35
CA LEU A 181 -5.37 -9.53 -14.72
C LEU A 181 -6.89 -9.77 -14.71
N GLU A 182 -7.37 -10.71 -13.90
CA GLU A 182 -8.82 -10.97 -13.71
C GLU A 182 -9.61 -9.76 -13.17
N ARG A 183 -8.91 -8.76 -12.63
CA ARG A 183 -9.50 -7.55 -12.03
C ARG A 183 -9.22 -6.29 -12.84
N GLY A 184 -8.89 -6.46 -14.12
CA GLY A 184 -8.76 -5.37 -15.09
C GLY A 184 -7.39 -4.69 -15.11
N PHE A 185 -6.42 -5.17 -14.35
CA PHE A 185 -5.03 -4.71 -14.51
C PHE A 185 -4.46 -5.24 -15.83
N VAL A 186 -3.53 -4.47 -16.40
CA VAL A 186 -2.79 -4.86 -17.60
C VAL A 186 -1.30 -4.89 -17.26
N GLU A 187 -0.63 -5.97 -17.63
CA GLU A 187 0.82 -6.07 -17.47
C GLU A 187 1.53 -5.09 -18.40
N ARG A 188 2.38 -4.22 -17.83
CA ARG A 188 3.17 -3.24 -18.58
C ARG A 188 4.63 -3.67 -18.79
N GLY A 189 5.14 -4.60 -17.99
CA GLY A 189 6.48 -5.12 -18.16
C GLY A 189 6.89 -6.04 -17.01
N ARG A 190 7.95 -6.81 -17.25
CA ARG A 190 8.56 -7.71 -16.28
C ARG A 190 10.05 -7.43 -16.22
N LEU A 191 10.49 -6.89 -15.09
CA LEU A 191 11.90 -6.63 -14.82
C LEU A 191 12.50 -7.86 -14.14
N LYS A 192 13.57 -8.42 -14.72
CA LYS A 192 14.22 -9.63 -14.21
C LYS A 192 15.45 -9.27 -13.38
N ARG A 193 15.65 -9.96 -12.25
CA ARG A 193 16.84 -9.84 -11.39
C ARG A 193 17.12 -8.41 -10.91
N ILE A 194 16.06 -7.68 -10.54
CA ILE A 194 16.18 -6.29 -10.05
C ILE A 194 16.21 -6.18 -8.52
N GLY A 195 15.75 -7.22 -7.82
CA GLY A 195 15.76 -7.28 -6.36
C GLY A 195 16.62 -8.45 -5.92
N PHE A 196 17.24 -8.33 -4.74
CA PHE A 196 17.93 -9.44 -4.11
C PHE A 196 17.51 -9.52 -2.65
N LYS A 197 16.98 -10.67 -2.24
CA LYS A 197 16.50 -10.90 -0.88
C LYS A 197 16.58 -12.37 -0.52
N SER A 198 16.99 -12.68 0.71
CA SER A 198 17.08 -14.05 1.22
C SER A 198 17.92 -14.98 0.33
N GLY A 199 19.00 -14.45 -0.26
CA GLY A 199 19.93 -15.24 -1.08
C GLY A 199 19.51 -15.47 -2.54
N ARG A 200 18.39 -14.87 -2.99
CA ARG A 200 17.83 -15.05 -4.33
C ARG A 200 17.51 -13.72 -5.03
N TRP A 201 17.49 -13.76 -6.37
CA TRP A 201 17.28 -12.63 -7.30
C TRP A 201 15.84 -12.56 -7.83
#